data_AF-A0AA48I8T8-F1
#
_entry.id   AF-A0AA48I8T8-F1
#
_cell.length_a   1.000
_cell.length_b   1.000
_cell.length_c   1.000
_cell.angle_alpha   90.00
_cell.angle_beta   90.00
_cell.angle_gamma   90.00
#
_symmetry.space_group_name_H-M   'P 1'
#
loop_
_entity.id
_entity.type
_entity.pdbx_description
1 polymer ?
#
loop_
_entity_poly.entity_id
_entity_poly.type
_entity_poly.pdbx_seq_one_letter_code
_entity_poly.pdbx_strand_id
1 'polypeptide(L)'
;MFAIIFATLAAVATAAPVCSPAAQASSAAAQASPSAIAPVLAAAPAAASVDGATINGDATFYATGLGACGWTNSDSEDVVAINAPMWDAGKHCGAYVTITGPAGTAQAKVVDLCPGCASGDLDMSPTLFTQVIGDQGIGRAKMDWSFTGAVDAAAAPNAHALAGLQ
;
A
#
# COMPACT_ATOMS: atom_id res chain seq x y z
N MET A 1 54.40 -42.62 -34.60
CA MET A 1 53.73 -43.81 -34.04
C MET A 1 52.53 -43.31 -33.25
N PHE A 2 51.32 -43.26 -33.84
CA PHE A 2 50.27 -44.32 -33.82
C PHE A 2 49.99 -44.80 -32.37
N ALA A 3 48.77 -44.83 -31.82
CA ALA A 3 47.45 -44.99 -32.43
C ALA A 3 46.29 -44.51 -31.52
N ILE A 4 45.12 -44.42 -32.15
CA ILE A 4 43.77 -44.04 -31.72
C ILE A 4 43.02 -45.30 -31.24
N ILE A 5 42.17 -45.27 -30.19
CA ILE A 5 40.91 -46.06 -30.15
C ILE A 5 39.82 -45.30 -29.37
N PHE A 6 38.71 -45.05 -30.07
CA PHE A 6 37.40 -44.56 -29.62
C PHE A 6 36.56 -45.68 -29.00
N ALA A 7 35.65 -45.37 -28.07
CA ALA A 7 34.40 -46.13 -27.92
C ALA A 7 33.25 -45.26 -27.41
N THR A 8 32.25 -45.12 -28.27
CA THR A 8 30.98 -44.42 -28.17
C THR A 8 29.86 -45.33 -27.65
N LEU A 9 28.86 -44.78 -26.95
CA LEU A 9 27.51 -45.35 -26.85
C LEU A 9 26.55 -44.30 -26.26
N ALA A 10 25.27 -44.17 -26.60
CA ALA A 10 24.55 -44.10 -27.87
C ALA A 10 23.25 -43.34 -27.56
N ALA A 11 22.74 -42.58 -28.52
CA ALA A 11 21.52 -41.76 -28.43
C ALA A 11 20.24 -42.60 -28.54
N VAL A 12 19.13 -42.11 -27.97
CA VAL A 12 17.78 -42.36 -28.50
C VAL A 12 16.99 -41.05 -28.45
N ALA A 13 16.65 -40.58 -29.65
CA ALA A 13 15.70 -39.52 -29.92
C ALA A 13 14.35 -40.14 -30.31
N THR A 14 13.24 -39.51 -29.89
CA THR A 14 11.92 -39.75 -30.49
C THR A 14 11.32 -38.42 -30.94
N ALA A 15 10.91 -38.40 -32.21
CA ALA A 15 10.46 -37.23 -32.95
C ALA A 15 8.92 -37.10 -32.97
N ALA A 16 8.49 -35.90 -33.37
CA ALA A 16 7.17 -35.28 -33.49
C ALA A 16 5.99 -36.10 -34.11
N PRO A 17 4.79 -35.50 -34.14
CA PRO A 17 4.38 -34.90 -35.43
C PRO A 17 3.75 -33.49 -35.33
N VAL A 18 3.96 -32.71 -36.39
CA VAL A 18 3.30 -31.44 -36.71
C VAL A 18 2.14 -31.68 -37.69
N CYS A 19 1.04 -30.92 -37.55
CA CYS A 19 0.23 -30.46 -38.68
C CYS A 19 -0.71 -29.30 -38.25
N SER A 20 -0.53 -28.12 -38.86
CA SER A 20 -1.57 -27.07 -39.07
C SER A 20 -2.43 -27.48 -40.29
N PRO A 21 -3.52 -26.79 -40.76
CA PRO A 21 -4.01 -25.42 -40.49
C PRO A 21 -5.55 -25.31 -40.34
N ALA A 22 -6.08 -24.10 -40.09
CA ALA A 22 -7.23 -23.49 -40.82
C ALA A 22 -7.88 -22.36 -40.01
N ALA A 23 -8.00 -21.21 -40.66
CA ALA A 23 -8.86 -20.12 -40.25
C ALA A 23 -10.34 -20.55 -40.22
N GLN A 24 -11.09 -20.06 -39.24
CA GLN A 24 -12.49 -19.71 -39.44
C GLN A 24 -12.69 -18.24 -39.08
N ALA A 25 -12.94 -17.45 -40.11
CA ALA A 25 -13.59 -16.16 -39.99
C ALA A 25 -15.11 -16.35 -40.04
N SER A 26 -15.81 -15.41 -39.40
CA SER A 26 -17.21 -15.02 -39.58
C SER A 26 -18.30 -15.90 -38.96
N SER A 27 -19.02 -15.30 -38.00
CA SER A 27 -20.35 -14.76 -38.33
C SER A 27 -20.73 -13.62 -37.39
N ALA A 28 -21.02 -12.46 -37.99
CA ALA A 28 -21.56 -11.29 -37.34
C ALA A 28 -23.06 -11.46 -37.10
N ALA A 29 -23.51 -11.11 -35.88
CA ALA A 29 -24.83 -10.57 -35.58
C ALA A 29 -24.68 -9.86 -34.23
N ALA A 30 -24.36 -8.57 -34.19
CA ALA A 30 -25.33 -7.48 -34.13
C ALA A 30 -26.48 -7.79 -33.16
N GLN A 31 -26.48 -7.18 -31.98
CA GLN A 31 -27.68 -6.53 -31.41
C GLN A 31 -27.38 -5.70 -30.14
N ALA A 32 -27.64 -4.39 -30.29
CA ALA A 32 -28.18 -3.45 -29.31
C ALA A 32 -27.33 -3.03 -28.08
N SER A 33 -26.68 -1.88 -28.23
CA SER A 33 -26.83 -0.75 -27.28
C SER A 33 -28.30 -0.29 -27.28
N PRO A 34 -28.90 0.24 -26.19
CA PRO A 34 -28.24 1.11 -25.22
C PRO A 34 -28.62 0.84 -23.75
N SER A 35 -27.70 1.10 -22.83
CA SER A 35 -28.04 1.67 -21.53
C SER A 35 -26.78 2.29 -20.95
N ALA A 36 -26.60 3.57 -21.26
CA ALA A 36 -25.76 4.44 -20.46
C ALA A 36 -26.40 4.53 -19.07
N ILE A 37 -25.98 3.65 -18.17
CA ILE A 37 -26.15 3.87 -16.74
C ILE A 37 -24.79 4.44 -16.32
N ALA A 38 -24.75 5.76 -16.17
CA ALA A 38 -23.59 6.46 -15.63
C ALA A 38 -23.13 5.74 -14.35
N PRO A 39 -21.82 5.58 -14.11
CA PRO A 39 -21.39 5.28 -12.77
C PRO A 39 -21.82 6.47 -11.92
N VAL A 40 -22.85 6.28 -11.09
CA VAL A 40 -23.05 7.14 -9.94
C VAL A 40 -21.76 7.04 -9.14
N LEU A 41 -20.95 8.10 -9.23
CA LEU A 41 -19.82 8.30 -8.35
C LEU A 41 -20.42 8.34 -6.94
N ALA A 42 -20.48 7.19 -6.29
CA ALA A 42 -20.77 7.11 -4.88
C ALA A 42 -19.62 7.88 -4.23
N ALA A 43 -19.89 9.14 -3.90
CA ALA A 43 -19.05 9.88 -2.98
C ALA A 43 -18.93 8.98 -1.75
N ALA A 44 -17.72 8.45 -1.51
CA ALA A 44 -17.43 7.78 -0.27
C ALA A 44 -17.92 8.70 0.86
N PRO A 45 -18.61 8.19 1.89
CA PRO A 45 -18.96 9.03 3.00
C PRO A 45 -17.65 9.62 3.51
N ALA A 46 -17.53 10.95 3.47
CA ALA A 46 -16.49 11.65 4.20
C ALA A 46 -16.70 11.21 5.65
N ALA A 47 -15.87 10.28 6.12
CA ALA A 47 -15.88 9.85 7.50
C ALA A 47 -15.77 11.14 8.32
N ALA A 48 -16.83 11.46 9.06
CA ALA A 48 -16.80 12.60 9.95
C ALA A 48 -15.73 12.31 11.00
N SER A 49 -14.57 12.95 10.83
CA SER A 49 -13.47 12.90 11.78
C SER A 49 -13.99 13.43 13.11
N VAL A 50 -14.07 12.56 14.12
CA VAL A 50 -13.97 13.02 15.50
C VAL A 50 -12.53 13.52 15.63
N ASP A 51 -12.34 14.85 15.54
CA ASP A 51 -11.03 15.47 15.57
C ASP A 51 -10.32 15.09 16.88
N GLY A 52 -9.37 14.16 16.77
CA GLY A 52 -8.29 14.06 17.73
C GLY A 52 -7.52 15.39 17.76
N ALA A 53 -6.82 15.67 18.86
CA ALA A 53 -6.01 16.88 18.95
C ALA A 53 -5.07 16.99 17.73
N THR A 54 -5.07 18.15 17.08
CA THR A 54 -4.18 18.42 15.94
C THR A 54 -2.73 18.44 16.40
N ILE A 55 -1.88 17.75 15.66
CA ILE A 55 -0.44 17.61 15.85
C ILE A 55 0.22 18.24 14.62
N ASN A 56 1.14 19.18 14.86
CA ASN A 56 1.97 19.76 13.81
C ASN A 56 3.27 18.96 13.70
N GLY A 57 3.76 18.77 12.47
CA GLY A 57 5.05 18.12 12.25
C GLY A 57 5.59 18.30 10.84
N ASP A 58 6.69 17.61 10.55
CA ASP A 58 7.20 17.46 9.20
C ASP A 58 6.86 16.08 8.63
N ALA A 59 6.57 16.04 7.34
CA ALA A 59 6.45 14.84 6.53
C ALA A 59 7.80 14.51 5.90
N THR A 60 8.19 13.25 5.92
CA THR A 60 9.16 12.64 4.99
C THR A 60 8.53 11.42 4.33
N PHE A 61 9.30 10.68 3.52
CA PHE A 61 8.88 9.39 3.00
C PHE A 61 10.01 8.37 3.01
N TYR A 62 9.62 7.10 3.03
CA TYR A 62 10.52 5.96 3.03
C TYR A 62 10.07 4.89 2.02
N ALA A 63 11.00 3.98 1.67
CA ALA A 63 10.64 2.77 0.94
C ALA A 63 9.99 1.78 1.92
N THR A 64 8.72 1.48 1.69
CA THR A 64 7.94 0.61 2.57
C THR A 64 8.41 -0.85 2.50
N GLY A 65 8.02 -1.63 3.51
CA GLY A 65 8.39 -3.04 3.62
C GLY A 65 7.81 -3.64 4.90
N LEU A 66 8.56 -4.54 5.53
CA LEU A 66 8.20 -5.08 6.84
C LEU A 66 8.35 -3.99 7.91
N GLY A 67 7.23 -3.53 8.47
CA GLY A 67 7.22 -2.53 9.54
C GLY A 67 7.31 -3.14 10.93
N ALA A 68 7.60 -2.31 11.93
CA ALA A 68 7.66 -2.66 13.35
C ALA A 68 6.32 -3.17 13.92
N CYS A 69 5.20 -2.89 13.24
CA CYS A 69 3.90 -3.47 13.58
C CYS A 69 3.72 -4.92 13.09
N GLY A 70 4.69 -5.47 12.35
CA GLY A 70 4.71 -6.88 11.92
C GLY A 70 4.00 -7.16 10.60
N TRP A 71 3.56 -6.12 9.86
CA TRP A 71 2.96 -6.25 8.54
C TRP A 71 3.94 -5.81 7.45
N THR A 72 3.87 -6.45 6.29
CA THR A 72 4.54 -6.00 5.07
C THR A 72 3.57 -5.15 4.27
N ASN A 73 3.94 -3.90 4.00
CA ASN A 73 3.16 -2.99 3.16
C ASN A 73 3.97 -2.56 1.94
N SER A 74 3.31 -1.91 1.00
CA SER A 74 3.89 -1.45 -0.27
C SER A 74 3.81 0.07 -0.45
N ASP A 75 4.63 0.59 -1.37
CA ASP A 75 4.79 2.03 -1.61
C ASP A 75 3.51 2.69 -2.17
N SER A 76 2.55 1.86 -2.57
CA SER A 76 1.25 2.23 -3.12
C SER A 76 0.12 2.25 -2.09
N GLU A 77 0.41 1.92 -0.82
CA GLU A 77 -0.57 1.97 0.27
C GLU A 77 -0.44 3.25 1.08
N ASP A 78 -1.56 3.77 1.60
CA ASP A 78 -1.57 4.96 2.46
C ASP A 78 -1.21 4.56 3.89
N VAL A 79 0.11 4.54 4.16
CA VAL A 79 0.66 4.11 5.44
C VAL A 79 1.72 5.06 5.95
N VAL A 80 1.90 5.09 7.27
CA VAL A 80 2.87 5.94 7.96
C VAL A 80 3.64 5.19 9.05
N ALA A 81 4.86 5.65 9.27
CA ALA A 81 5.65 5.40 10.46
C ALA A 81 5.58 6.62 11.39
N ILE A 82 5.48 6.37 12.71
CA ILE A 82 5.45 7.43 13.74
C ILE A 82 6.65 7.31 14.68
N ASN A 83 7.00 8.39 15.38
CA ASN A 83 8.15 8.40 16.28
C ASN A 83 7.97 7.46 17.49
N ALA A 84 9.09 7.01 18.08
CA ALA A 84 9.08 6.01 19.16
C ALA A 84 8.13 6.30 20.34
N PRO A 85 8.10 7.53 20.91
CA PRO A 85 7.13 7.89 21.94
C PRO A 85 5.66 7.72 21.51
N MET A 86 5.28 8.11 20.29
CA MET A 86 3.91 7.99 19.80
C MET A 86 3.58 6.57 19.35
N TRP A 87 4.57 5.79 18.92
CA TRP A 87 4.39 4.37 18.61
C TRP A 87 4.04 3.56 19.86
N ASP A 88 4.57 3.96 21.03
CA ASP A 88 4.29 3.43 22.36
C ASP A 88 4.27 1.89 22.42
N ALA A 89 5.43 1.28 22.12
CA ALA A 89 5.58 -0.18 22.11
C ALA A 89 4.56 -0.91 21.20
N GLY A 90 4.09 -0.25 20.14
CA GLY A 90 3.13 -0.79 19.18
C GLY A 90 1.66 -0.58 19.55
N LYS A 91 1.35 0.17 20.62
CA LYS A 91 -0.06 0.45 20.98
C LYS A 91 -0.83 1.17 19.89
N HIS A 92 -0.14 1.98 19.08
CA HIS A 92 -0.76 2.72 17.98
C HIS A 92 -0.67 2.01 16.63
N CYS A 93 -0.16 0.78 16.57
CA CYS A 93 -0.23 -0.03 15.35
C CYS A 93 -1.68 -0.27 14.93
N GLY A 94 -2.00 -0.01 13.66
CA GLY A 94 -3.36 -0.13 13.12
C GLY A 94 -4.29 1.06 13.44
N ALA A 95 -3.79 2.09 14.13
CA ALA A 95 -4.50 3.35 14.25
C ALA A 95 -4.51 4.11 12.91
N TYR A 96 -5.56 4.89 12.66
CA TYR A 96 -5.60 5.81 11.52
C TYR A 96 -5.27 7.22 11.93
N VAL A 97 -4.67 7.94 10.99
CA VAL A 97 -4.42 9.37 11.09
C VAL A 97 -5.06 10.07 9.90
N THR A 98 -5.58 11.28 10.13
CA THR A 98 -5.97 12.20 9.07
C THR A 98 -4.87 13.24 8.94
N ILE A 99 -4.28 13.35 7.76
CA ILE A 99 -3.11 14.20 7.47
C ILE A 99 -3.52 15.26 6.47
N THR A 100 -3.18 16.51 6.74
CA THR A 100 -3.39 17.65 5.85
C THR A 100 -2.05 18.32 5.56
N GLY A 101 -1.67 18.31 4.29
CA GLY A 101 -0.50 19.00 3.78
C GLY A 101 -0.86 19.99 2.67
N PRO A 102 0.15 20.61 2.01
CA PRO A 102 -0.08 21.64 1.01
C PRO A 102 -0.76 21.14 -0.29
N ALA A 103 -0.65 19.85 -0.61
CA ALA A 103 -1.26 19.27 -1.82
C ALA A 103 -2.64 18.66 -1.55
N GLY A 104 -2.94 18.25 -0.32
CA GLY A 104 -4.23 17.67 0.01
C GLY A 104 -4.32 17.07 1.40
N THR A 105 -5.45 16.41 1.64
CA THR A 105 -5.76 15.69 2.87
C THR A 105 -6.00 14.22 2.56
N ALA A 106 -5.40 13.32 3.34
CA ALA A 106 -5.58 11.87 3.21
C ALA A 106 -5.63 11.19 4.58
N GLN A 107 -6.19 9.99 4.61
CA GLN A 107 -6.13 9.11 5.78
C GLN A 107 -5.08 8.04 5.56
N ALA A 108 -4.33 7.70 6.61
CA ALA A 108 -3.29 6.68 6.54
C ALA A 108 -3.26 5.82 7.79
N LYS A 109 -2.82 4.58 7.64
CA LYS A 109 -2.67 3.63 8.74
C LYS A 109 -1.26 3.69 9.34
N VAL A 110 -1.15 3.69 10.66
CA VAL A 110 0.12 3.53 11.37
C VAL A 110 0.55 2.07 11.29
N VAL A 111 1.67 1.82 10.63
CA VAL A 111 2.17 0.45 10.38
C VAL A 111 3.61 0.25 10.78
N ASP A 112 4.31 1.31 11.16
CA ASP A 112 5.73 1.24 11.43
C ASP A 112 6.17 2.24 12.51
N LEU A 113 7.36 1.98 13.03
CA LEU A 113 8.11 2.84 13.93
C LEU A 113 9.16 3.58 13.12
N CYS A 114 9.21 4.90 13.24
CA CYS A 114 10.32 5.72 12.76
C CYS A 114 11.21 6.12 13.96
N PRO A 115 12.36 5.44 14.19
CA PRO A 115 13.20 5.71 15.37
C PRO A 115 13.85 7.10 15.34
N GLY A 116 14.07 7.65 14.14
CA GLY A 116 14.72 8.94 13.93
C GLY A 116 13.76 10.13 13.81
N CYS A 117 12.45 9.90 13.78
CA CYS A 117 11.47 10.97 13.62
C CYS A 117 11.35 11.81 14.90
N ALA A 118 11.22 13.13 14.74
CA ALA A 118 10.88 14.01 15.84
C ALA A 118 9.43 13.78 16.31
N SER A 119 9.08 14.32 17.47
CA SER A 119 7.68 14.29 17.92
C SER A 119 6.79 15.03 16.92
N GLY A 120 5.76 14.36 16.43
CA GLY A 120 4.81 14.91 15.46
C GLY A 120 5.19 14.71 14.00
N ASP A 121 6.43 14.31 13.70
CA ASP A 121 6.84 13.97 12.34
C ASP A 121 6.22 12.63 11.89
N LEU A 122 5.87 12.56 10.61
CA LEU A 122 5.40 11.33 9.96
C LEU A 122 6.36 10.95 8.83
N ASP A 123 6.76 9.68 8.79
CA ASP A 123 7.45 9.11 7.64
C ASP A 123 6.45 8.31 6.81
N MET A 124 6.14 8.79 5.62
CA MET A 124 5.01 8.33 4.80
C MET A 124 5.45 7.32 3.75
N SER A 125 4.51 6.54 3.22
CA SER A 125 4.74 5.88 1.94
C SER A 125 4.93 6.91 0.81
N PRO A 126 5.63 6.56 -0.28
CA PRO A 126 5.83 7.47 -1.40
C PRO A 126 4.52 7.95 -2.04
N THR A 127 3.51 7.07 -2.14
CA THR A 127 2.18 7.46 -2.65
C THR A 127 1.53 8.50 -1.74
N LEU A 128 1.55 8.29 -0.42
CA LEU A 128 0.88 9.15 0.53
C LEU A 128 1.55 10.53 0.59
N PHE A 129 2.88 10.57 0.61
CA PHE A 129 3.64 11.82 0.54
C PHE A 129 3.26 12.61 -0.72
N THR A 130 3.12 11.92 -1.85
CA THR A 130 2.72 12.57 -3.11
C THR A 130 1.32 13.16 -3.05
N GLN A 131 0.39 12.46 -2.39
CA GLN A 131 -0.99 12.93 -2.24
C GLN A 131 -1.11 14.15 -1.31
N VAL A 132 -0.40 14.18 -0.18
CA VAL A 132 -0.57 15.23 0.85
C VAL A 132 0.45 16.36 0.73
N ILE A 133 1.67 16.08 0.28
CA ILE A 133 2.74 17.08 0.11
C ILE A 133 2.94 17.48 -1.36
N GLY A 134 2.90 16.53 -2.28
CA GLY A 134 3.16 16.75 -3.71
C GLY A 134 4.49 16.15 -4.17
N ASP A 135 5.35 16.94 -4.82
CA ASP A 135 6.57 16.41 -5.43
C ASP A 135 7.53 15.80 -4.39
N GLN A 136 7.94 14.53 -4.60
CA GLN A 136 8.87 13.84 -3.69
C GLN A 136 10.27 14.48 -3.64
N GLY A 137 10.66 15.26 -4.66
CA GLY A 137 11.90 16.02 -4.67
C GLY A 137 11.97 17.11 -3.59
N ILE A 138 10.83 17.46 -2.98
CA ILE A 138 10.77 18.31 -1.79
C ILE A 138 11.47 17.64 -0.59
N GLY A 139 11.37 16.31 -0.48
CA GLY A 139 12.01 15.49 0.56
C GLY A 139 11.42 15.65 1.97
N ARG A 140 11.12 16.89 2.39
CA ARG A 140 10.52 17.21 3.69
C ARG A 140 9.63 18.44 3.61
N ALA A 141 8.44 18.39 4.19
CA ALA A 141 7.52 19.54 4.25
C ALA A 141 6.67 19.56 5.52
N LYS A 142 6.15 20.73 5.88
CA LYS A 142 5.23 20.89 7.01
C LYS A 142 3.86 20.28 6.70
N MET A 143 3.25 19.67 7.72
CA MET A 143 1.89 19.16 7.67
C MET A 143 1.26 19.16 9.07
N ASP A 144 -0.07 19.05 9.09
CA ASP A 144 -0.87 18.90 10.29
C ASP A 144 -1.62 17.58 10.24
N TRP A 145 -1.77 16.91 11.37
CA TRP A 145 -2.51 15.66 11.42
C TRP A 145 -3.17 15.40 12.76
N SER A 146 -4.09 14.46 12.81
CA SER A 146 -4.70 13.97 14.05
C SER A 146 -4.91 12.48 13.96
N PHE A 147 -4.95 11.79 15.11
CA PHE A 147 -5.46 10.43 15.15
C PHE A 147 -6.96 10.45 14.86
N THR A 148 -7.37 9.71 13.83
CA THR A 148 -8.78 9.43 13.59
C THR A 148 -9.22 8.43 14.66
N GLY A 149 -10.33 8.67 15.36
CA GLY A 149 -10.82 7.77 16.44
C GLY A 149 -11.13 6.32 16.03
N ALA A 150 -10.83 5.93 14.79
CA ALA A 150 -10.85 4.56 14.29
C ALA A 150 -9.45 3.94 14.42
N VAL A 151 -9.28 3.06 15.42
CA VAL A 151 -8.29 1.99 15.33
C VAL A 151 -8.97 0.84 14.60
N ASP A 152 -8.34 0.24 13.59
CA ASP A 152 -8.87 -0.99 13.00
C ASP A 152 -8.91 -2.05 14.09
N ALA A 153 -10.09 -2.33 14.64
CA ALA A 153 -10.30 -3.30 15.72
C ALA A 153 -9.87 -4.73 15.33
N ALA A 154 -9.62 -4.98 14.04
CA ALA A 154 -9.10 -6.23 13.51
C ALA A 154 -7.56 -6.39 13.64
N ALA A 155 -6.83 -5.33 13.99
CA ALA A 155 -5.36 -5.31 13.92
C ALA A 155 -4.65 -5.19 15.30
N ALA A 156 -5.36 -4.81 16.36
CA ALA A 156 -4.79 -4.72 17.71
C ALA A 156 -5.11 -6.00 18.51
N PRO A 157 -4.12 -6.77 19.00
CA PRO A 157 -4.39 -8.01 19.75
C PRO A 157 -5.14 -7.80 21.08
N ASN A 158 -5.37 -6.57 21.55
CA ASN A 158 -5.86 -6.29 22.91
C ASN A 158 -6.95 -5.19 22.99
N ALA A 159 -7.76 -4.97 21.94
CA ALA A 159 -8.77 -3.89 21.91
C ALA A 159 -9.92 -4.04 22.93
N HIS A 160 -9.96 -5.11 23.73
CA HIS A 160 -11.04 -5.36 24.69
C HIS A 160 -10.93 -4.57 26.02
N ALA A 161 -9.87 -3.77 26.22
CA ALA A 161 -9.59 -3.12 27.51
C ALA A 161 -10.05 -1.64 27.61
N LEU A 162 -10.55 -1.01 26.54
CA LEU A 162 -10.89 0.43 26.56
C LEU A 162 -12.37 0.75 26.30
N ALA A 163 -13.23 -0.25 26.09
CA ALA A 163 -14.68 -0.04 25.94
C ALA A 163 -15.43 0.16 27.27
N GLY A 164 -14.75 0.57 28.35
CA GLY A 164 -15.27 0.51 29.72
C GLY A 164 -15.11 1.74 30.59
N LEU A 165 -14.88 2.94 30.02
CA LEU A 165 -14.87 4.19 30.79
C LEU A 165 -15.74 5.26 30.10
N GLN A 166 -17.05 5.03 30.12
CA GLN A 166 -18.09 6.06 30.05
C GLN A 166 -19.18 5.72 31.06
#